data_AF-A0A1R3UJC0-F1
#
_entry.id   AF-A0A1R3UJC0-F1
#
_cell.length_a   1.000
_cell.length_b   1.000
_cell.length_c   1.000
_cell.angle_alpha   90.00
_cell.angle_beta   90.00
_cell.angle_gamma   90.00
#
_symmetry.space_group_name_H-M   'P 1'
#
loop_
_entity.id
_entity.type
_entity.pdbx_description
1 polymer ?
#
loop_
_entity_poly.entity_id
_entity_poly.type
_entity_poly.pdbx_seq_one_letter_code
_entity_poly.pdbx_strand_id
1 'polypeptide(L)'
;MRRGQVVGQTTEVPEGGGTVFSHSKLVVTQPEKGEFKAFDAACTHGGCTVQEVEDELIRCLCHGSEFDYTSGDPVAGPANDPLESFTVTIDGTDIILD
;
A
#
# COMPACT_ATOMS: atom_id res chain seq x y z
N MET A 1 -12.12 -5.39 5.10
CA MET A 1 -12.37 -5.29 3.64
C MET A 1 -13.16 -6.52 3.19
N ARG A 2 -13.77 -6.53 2.00
CA ARG A 2 -14.50 -7.70 1.48
C ARG A 2 -13.73 -8.33 0.31
N ARG A 3 -13.59 -9.66 0.32
CA ARG A 3 -13.06 -10.42 -0.82
C ARG A 3 -13.92 -10.17 -2.07
N GLY A 4 -13.29 -10.12 -3.24
CA GLY A 4 -13.90 -9.79 -4.53
C GLY A 4 -14.26 -8.31 -4.71
N GLN A 5 -13.86 -7.43 -3.78
CA GLN A 5 -14.08 -5.99 -3.91
C GLN A 5 -13.08 -5.37 -4.88
N VAL A 6 -13.55 -4.54 -5.82
CA VAL A 6 -12.69 -3.65 -6.61
C VAL A 6 -12.13 -2.56 -5.69
N VAL A 7 -10.81 -2.53 -5.57
CA VAL A 7 -10.02 -1.60 -4.76
C VAL A 7 -9.82 -0.27 -5.50
N GLY A 8 -9.54 -0.35 -6.79
CA GLY A 8 -9.24 0.76 -7.69
C GLY A 8 -8.75 0.23 -9.03
N GLN A 9 -8.18 1.09 -9.86
CA GLN A 9 -7.62 0.72 -11.16
C GLN A 9 -6.09 0.77 -11.19
N THR A 10 -5.47 -0.10 -12.00
CA THR A 10 -4.02 -0.14 -12.21
C THR A 10 -3.46 1.17 -12.75
N THR A 11 -4.25 1.93 -13.52
CA THR A 11 -3.85 3.24 -14.05
C THR A 11 -3.75 4.33 -12.98
N GLU A 12 -4.30 4.10 -11.79
CA GLU A 12 -4.21 5.02 -10.66
C GLU A 12 -2.92 4.78 -9.85
N VAL A 13 -2.19 3.70 -10.10
CA VAL A 13 -0.96 3.33 -9.38
C VAL A 13 0.23 3.53 -10.33
N PRO A 14 1.14 4.47 -10.05
CA PRO A 14 2.30 4.72 -10.92
C PRO A 14 3.38 3.64 -10.75
N GLU A 15 4.06 3.30 -11.84
CA GLU A 15 5.28 2.48 -11.81
C GLU A 15 6.36 3.17 -10.96
N GLY A 16 7.00 2.42 -10.06
CA GLY A 16 7.96 2.94 -9.09
C GLY A 16 7.33 3.67 -7.90
N GLY A 17 6.01 3.66 -7.75
CA GLY A 17 5.31 4.35 -6.67
C GLY A 17 4.08 3.60 -6.16
N GLY A 18 3.10 4.33 -5.63
CA GLY A 18 1.86 3.75 -5.14
C GLY A 18 0.75 4.75 -4.85
N THR A 19 -0.42 4.21 -4.53
CA THR A 19 -1.64 4.98 -4.28
C THR A 19 -2.36 4.44 -3.05
N VAL A 20 -2.81 5.36 -2.20
CA VAL A 20 -3.61 5.04 -1.01
C VAL A 20 -5.09 5.06 -1.39
N PHE A 21 -5.72 3.89 -1.34
CA PHE A 21 -7.15 3.71 -1.55
C PHE A 21 -7.89 3.78 -0.21
N SER A 22 -8.18 4.99 0.26
CA SER A 22 -8.78 5.22 1.59
C SER A 22 -10.12 4.51 1.84
N HIS A 23 -10.92 4.27 0.79
CA HIS A 23 -12.21 3.58 0.89
C HIS A 23 -12.06 2.09 1.23
N SER A 24 -11.03 1.45 0.68
CA SER A 24 -10.66 0.06 0.99
C SER A 24 -9.68 -0.02 2.16
N LYS A 25 -9.08 1.10 2.59
CA LYS A 25 -8.02 1.15 3.61
C LYS A 25 -6.78 0.36 3.18
N LEU A 26 -6.46 0.41 1.89
CA LEU A 26 -5.26 -0.20 1.33
C LEU A 26 -4.33 0.85 0.77
N VAL A 27 -3.04 0.58 0.84
CA VAL A 27 -2.04 1.20 -0.02
C VAL A 27 -1.61 0.15 -1.04
N VAL A 28 -1.66 0.51 -2.32
CA VAL A 28 -1.22 -0.37 -3.40
C VAL A 28 -0.01 0.26 -4.07
N THR A 29 1.03 -0.53 -4.26
CA THR A 29 2.30 -0.09 -4.84
C THR A 29 2.54 -0.85 -6.14
N GLN A 30 3.35 -0.27 -7.02
CA GLN A 30 3.76 -0.90 -8.27
C GLN A 30 5.29 -0.80 -8.43
N PRO A 31 6.07 -1.71 -7.81
CA PRO A 31 7.53 -1.65 -7.86
C PRO A 31 8.10 -1.75 -9.28
N GLU A 32 7.58 -2.69 -10.07
CA GLU A 32 7.90 -2.87 -11.48
C GLU A 32 6.62 -2.79 -12.32
N LYS A 33 6.76 -2.52 -13.63
CA LYS A 33 5.62 -2.40 -14.53
C LYS A 33 4.68 -3.61 -14.48
N GLY A 34 3.47 -3.40 -13.97
CA GLY A 34 2.44 -4.42 -13.88
C GLY A 34 2.57 -5.38 -12.70
N GLU A 35 3.56 -5.21 -11.83
CA GLU A 35 3.63 -5.91 -10.55
C GLU A 35 2.98 -5.05 -9.46
N PHE A 36 1.90 -5.54 -8.84
CA PHE A 36 1.21 -4.81 -7.79
C PHE A 36 1.37 -5.51 -6.43
N LYS A 37 1.62 -4.71 -5.38
CA LYS A 37 1.55 -5.15 -3.98
C LYS A 37 0.44 -4.38 -3.28
N ALA A 38 -0.23 -5.00 -2.32
CA ALA A 38 -1.24 -4.34 -1.51
C ALA A 38 -0.95 -4.56 -0.03
N PHE A 39 -1.05 -3.49 0.75
CA PHE A 39 -0.86 -3.50 2.19
C PHE A 39 -1.97 -2.75 2.91
N ASP A 40 -2.20 -3.03 4.19
CA ASP A 40 -3.05 -2.18 5.03
C ASP A 40 -2.50 -0.75 5.03
N ALA A 41 -3.35 0.23 4.80
CA ALA A 41 -2.95 1.62 4.85
C ALA A 41 -2.73 2.11 6.31
N ALA A 42 -3.15 1.36 7.33
CA ALA A 42 -2.94 1.70 8.72
C ALA A 42 -1.50 1.43 9.15
N CYS A 43 -0.78 2.49 9.48
CA CYS A 43 0.55 2.43 10.06
C CYS A 43 0.53 1.62 11.36
N THR A 44 1.41 0.62 11.47
CA THR A 44 1.48 -0.30 12.61
C THR A 44 1.88 0.35 13.93
N HIS A 45 2.41 1.58 13.92
CA HIS A 45 2.71 2.31 15.15
C HIS A 45 1.45 2.75 15.91
N GLY A 46 0.55 3.49 15.24
CA GLY A 46 -0.58 4.18 15.89
C GLY A 46 -1.87 4.18 15.09
N GLY A 47 -1.91 3.45 13.96
CA GLY A 47 -3.10 3.29 13.13
C GLY A 47 -3.45 4.48 12.24
N CYS A 48 -2.59 5.50 12.14
CA CYS A 48 -2.75 6.53 11.12
C CYS A 48 -2.72 5.91 9.72
N THR A 49 -3.59 6.36 8.83
CA THR A 49 -3.44 6.05 7.40
C THR A 49 -2.11 6.59 6.89
N VAL A 50 -1.34 5.83 6.12
CA VAL A 50 -0.15 6.31 5.41
C VAL A 50 -0.54 7.36 4.35
N GLN A 51 0.35 8.29 4.02
CA GLN A 51 0.01 9.46 3.21
C GLN A 51 0.80 9.56 1.90
N GLU A 52 2.02 9.06 1.86
CA GLU A 52 2.92 9.22 0.72
C GLU A 52 3.49 7.87 0.29
N VAL A 53 3.59 7.67 -1.02
CA VAL A 53 4.30 6.54 -1.61
C VAL A 53 5.21 7.06 -2.72
N GLU A 54 6.48 7.28 -2.38
CA GLU A 54 7.49 7.84 -3.27
C GLU A 54 8.88 7.38 -2.82
N ASP A 55 9.87 7.41 -3.71
CA ASP A 55 11.24 6.97 -3.44
C ASP A 55 11.29 5.56 -2.81
N GLU A 56 10.51 4.62 -3.35
CA GLU A 56 10.45 3.22 -2.88
C GLU A 56 9.94 3.05 -1.43
N LEU A 57 9.34 4.08 -0.86
CA LEU A 57 8.88 4.09 0.53
C LEU A 57 7.39 4.44 0.66
N ILE A 58 6.71 3.76 1.57
CA ILE A 58 5.38 4.13 2.08
C ILE A 58 5.59 4.90 3.38
N ARG A 59 5.12 6.14 3.47
CA ARG A 59 5.36 7.01 4.63
C ARG A 59 4.10 7.36 5.41
N CYS A 60 4.22 7.29 6.73
CA CYS A 60 3.25 7.81 7.69
C CYS A 60 3.75 9.11 8.31
N LEU A 61 3.13 10.23 7.94
CA LEU A 61 3.51 11.57 8.35
C LEU A 61 3.07 11.95 9.77
N CYS A 62 2.31 11.09 10.46
CA CYS A 62 1.90 11.36 11.85
C CYS A 62 3.11 11.44 12.80
N HIS A 63 4.06 10.49 12.66
CA HIS A 63 5.23 10.38 13.54
C HIS A 63 6.51 9.99 12.77
N GLY A 64 6.46 9.94 11.43
CA GLY A 64 7.61 9.65 10.57
C GLY A 64 7.96 8.17 10.47
N SER A 65 6.97 7.26 10.53
CA SER A 65 7.22 5.85 10.18
C SER A 65 7.35 5.71 8.67
N GLU A 66 8.34 4.95 8.22
CA GLU A 66 8.56 4.62 6.81
C GLU A 66 8.61 3.11 6.65
N PHE A 67 8.04 2.61 5.56
CA PHE A 67 8.00 1.19 5.21
C PHE A 67 8.49 0.99 3.78
N ASP A 68 9.15 -0.14 3.52
CA ASP A 68 9.53 -0.54 2.18
C ASP A 68 8.27 -0.82 1.34
N TYR A 69 8.17 -0.20 0.15
CA TYR A 69 6.98 -0.33 -0.69
C TYR A 69 6.85 -1.69 -1.42
N THR A 70 7.87 -2.55 -1.37
CA THR A 70 7.87 -3.90 -1.96
C THR A 70 7.49 -4.98 -0.95
N SER A 71 7.97 -4.85 0.29
CA SER A 71 7.77 -5.85 1.36
C SER A 71 6.80 -5.41 2.45
N GLY A 72 6.62 -4.11 2.65
CA GLY A 72 5.86 -3.54 3.76
C GLY A 72 6.65 -3.50 5.08
N ASP A 73 7.93 -3.89 5.09
CA ASP A 73 8.76 -3.91 6.29
C ASP A 73 9.09 -2.50 6.79
N PRO A 74 9.18 -2.28 8.12
CA PRO A 74 9.56 -0.98 8.66
C PRO A 74 11.01 -0.66 8.32
N VAL A 75 11.24 0.55 7.82
CA VAL A 75 12.57 1.08 7.46
C VAL A 75 13.01 2.15 8.46
N ALA A 76 12.08 3.00 8.92
CA ALA A 76 12.38 4.08 9.85
C ALA A 76 11.18 4.44 10.73
N GLY A 77 11.46 5.21 11.79
CA GLY A 77 10.46 5.75 12.70
C GLY A 77 9.99 4.74 13.76
N PRO A 78 8.87 5.02 14.45
CA PRO A 78 8.44 4.26 15.63
C PRO A 78 7.67 2.96 15.33
N ALA A 79 7.42 2.64 14.07
CA ALA A 79 6.77 1.40 13.69
C ALA A 79 7.80 0.26 13.72
N ASN A 80 7.49 -0.85 14.41
CA ASN A 80 8.40 -1.99 14.53
C ASN A 80 7.87 -3.27 13.87
N ASP A 81 6.62 -3.23 13.38
CA ASP A 81 5.95 -4.34 12.71
C ASP A 81 5.69 -3.97 11.23
N PRO A 82 5.78 -4.93 10.30
CA PRO A 82 5.47 -4.70 8.89
C PRO A 82 3.99 -4.38 8.68
N LEU A 83 3.68 -3.65 7.61
CA LEU A 83 2.30 -3.49 7.15
C LEU A 83 1.72 -4.87 6.79
N GLU A 84 0.45 -5.12 7.16
CA GLU A 84 -0.23 -6.36 6.78
C GLU A 84 -0.38 -6.41 5.26
N SER A 85 0.06 -7.50 4.64
CA SER A 85 -0.05 -7.69 3.20
C SER A 85 -1.37 -8.34 2.80
N PHE A 86 -1.90 -7.92 1.65
CA PHE A 86 -3.10 -8.46 1.05
C PHE A 86 -2.81 -8.97 -0.36
N THR A 87 -3.48 -10.07 -0.74
CA THR A 87 -3.41 -10.58 -2.11
C THR A 87 -4.43 -9.86 -2.97
N VAL A 88 -4.01 -9.42 -4.16
CA VAL A 88 -4.87 -8.80 -5.16
C VAL A 88 -4.72 -9.52 -6.49
N THR A 89 -5.84 -9.62 -7.21
CA THR A 89 -5.90 -10.09 -8.60
C THR A 89 -6.13 -8.90 -9.52
N ILE A 90 -5.43 -8.89 -10.66
CA ILE A 90 -5.64 -7.90 -11.72
C ILE A 90 -6.54 -8.50 -12.80
N ASP A 91 -7.70 -7.88 -13.03
CA ASP A 91 -8.62 -8.22 -14.13
C ASP A 91 -8.80 -7.02 -15.05
N GLY A 92 -8.12 -7.06 -16.21
CA GLY A 92 -8.01 -5.89 -17.09
C GLY A 92 -7.28 -4.73 -16.39
N THR A 93 -8.03 -3.69 -16.04
CA THR A 93 -7.53 -2.56 -15.24
C THR A 93 -7.97 -2.60 -13.79
N ASP A 94 -8.89 -3.49 -13.41
CA ASP A 94 -9.40 -3.55 -12.05
C ASP A 94 -8.41 -4.27 -11.13
N ILE A 95 -8.18 -3.67 -9.97
CA ILE A 95 -7.45 -4.27 -8.85
C ILE A 95 -8.50 -4.83 -7.90
N ILE A 96 -8.54 -6.16 -7.76
CA ILE A 96 -9.54 -6.88 -6.98
C ILE A 96 -8.88 -7.49 -5.75
N LEU A 97 -9.44 -7.25 -4.57
CA LEU A 97 -8.99 -7.89 -3.33
C LEU A 97 -9.45 -9.36 -3.28
N ASP A 98 -8.54 -10.30 -2.98
CA ASP A 98 -8.83 -11.74 -2.90
C ASP A 98 -9.49 -12.21 -1.59
#